data_AF-A0A7S1HQJ1-F1
#
_entry.id   AF-A0A7S1HQJ1-F1
#
_cell.length_a   1.000
_cell.length_b   1.000
_cell.length_c   1.000
_cell.angle_alpha   90.00
_cell.angle_beta   90.00
_cell.angle_gamma   90.00
#
_symmetry.space_group_name_H-M   'P 1'
#
loop_
_entity.id
_entity.type
_entity.pdbx_description
1 polymer ?
#
loop_
_entity_poly.entity_id
_entity_poly.type
_entity_poly.pdbx_seq_one_letter_code
_entity_poly.pdbx_strand_id
1 'polypeptide(L)'
;MELGRYEMKTYNTIVEFKTAYYSFYLPLACAMVLGGVESEAAYESCKEICIEMGTYFQAQDDYLDCFGDPAVIGKIGTDIEDNKCGWLICKGLEKMTEDQRRVIQDNYGKKDPECVAKIKQVYRDIDVEKDFKEYENESYKKLQGLIDQQTFVPAGVYMKLLKKIYKRQK
;
A
#
# COMPACT_ATOMS: atom_id res chain seq x y z
N MET A 1 6.79 -18.51 13.39
CA MET A 1 7.25 -17.44 12.45
C MET A 1 7.95 -16.35 13.24
N GLU A 2 9.02 -15.74 12.71
CA GLU A 2 9.64 -14.56 13.35
C GLU A 2 8.88 -13.28 12.97
N LEU A 3 8.28 -12.59 13.95
CA LEU A 3 7.47 -11.40 13.70
C LEU A 3 8.31 -10.13 13.43
N GLY A 4 9.57 -10.11 13.87
CA GLY A 4 10.45 -8.94 13.77
C GLY A 4 10.73 -8.48 12.34
N ARG A 5 10.47 -9.31 11.33
CA ARG A 5 10.63 -8.91 9.92
C ARG A 5 9.49 -8.05 9.38
N TYR A 6 8.34 -8.01 10.06
CA TYR A 6 7.13 -7.31 9.63
C TYR A 6 7.08 -5.88 10.19
N GLU A 7 8.05 -5.08 9.77
CA GLU A 7 8.11 -3.66 10.15
C GLU A 7 7.58 -2.79 9.02
N MET A 8 6.89 -1.69 9.38
CA MET A 8 6.45 -0.70 8.39
C MET A 8 7.61 -0.15 7.55
N LYS A 9 8.82 -0.05 8.12
CA LYS A 9 10.03 0.33 7.38
C LYS A 9 10.36 -0.68 6.28
N THR A 10 10.36 -1.97 6.61
CA THR A 10 10.60 -3.06 5.65
C THR A 10 9.53 -3.08 4.56
N TYR A 11 8.26 -2.95 4.96
CA TYR A 11 7.14 -2.83 4.05
C TYR A 11 7.32 -1.66 3.07
N ASN A 12 7.61 -0.45 3.56
CA ASN A 12 7.79 0.73 2.72
C ASN A 12 8.92 0.54 1.69
N THR A 13 10.06 -0.02 2.10
CA THR A 13 11.16 -0.35 1.17
C THR A 13 10.71 -1.34 0.10
N ILE A 14 9.99 -2.41 0.50
CA ILE A 14 9.45 -3.39 -0.44
C ILE A 14 8.53 -2.70 -1.46
N VAL A 15 7.63 -1.84 -1.00
CA VAL A 15 6.67 -1.15 -1.89
C VAL A 15 7.34 -0.15 -2.81
N GLU A 16 8.31 0.62 -2.30
CA GLU A 16 9.08 1.58 -3.09
C GLU A 16 9.62 0.90 -4.35
N PHE A 17 10.34 -0.22 -4.16
CA PHE A 17 11.01 -0.93 -5.25
C PHE A 17 10.10 -1.86 -6.04
N LYS A 18 9.19 -2.59 -5.39
CA LYS A 18 8.35 -3.58 -6.07
C LYS A 18 7.20 -2.94 -6.85
N THR A 19 6.74 -1.75 -6.45
CA THR A 19 5.51 -1.14 -6.98
C THR A 19 5.74 0.29 -7.46
N ALA A 20 6.24 1.16 -6.60
CA ALA A 20 6.17 2.60 -6.83
C ALA A 20 7.01 3.07 -8.03
N TYR A 21 8.24 2.58 -8.17
CA TYR A 21 9.11 2.97 -9.29
C TYR A 21 8.50 2.61 -10.64
N TYR A 22 8.11 1.35 -10.87
CA TYR A 22 7.68 0.92 -12.20
C TYR A 22 6.23 1.33 -12.52
N SER A 23 5.36 1.42 -11.52
CA SER A 23 3.93 1.69 -11.72
C SER A 23 3.62 3.19 -11.82
N PHE A 24 4.40 4.03 -11.15
CA PHE A 24 4.12 5.47 -11.06
C PHE A 24 5.28 6.32 -11.57
N TYR A 25 6.47 6.19 -10.98
CA TYR A 25 7.57 7.11 -11.30
C TYR A 25 8.08 6.94 -12.73
N LEU A 26 8.39 5.71 -13.16
CA LEU A 26 9.00 5.44 -14.47
C LEU A 26 8.11 5.92 -15.63
N PRO A 27 6.79 5.63 -15.68
CA PRO A 27 5.94 6.18 -16.74
C PRO A 27 5.93 7.71 -16.79
N LEU A 28 5.96 8.38 -15.63
CA LEU A 28 5.94 9.84 -15.56
C LEU A 28 7.29 10.44 -15.91
N ALA A 29 8.39 9.87 -15.42
CA ALA A 29 9.74 10.26 -15.78
C ALA A 29 9.98 10.09 -17.29
N CYS A 30 9.52 9.00 -17.90
CA CYS A 30 9.57 8.84 -19.36
C CYS A 30 8.77 9.94 -20.09
N ALA A 31 7.58 10.27 -19.62
CA ALA A 31 6.79 11.35 -20.20
C ALA A 31 7.46 12.73 -20.03
N MET A 32 8.12 12.97 -18.90
CA MET A 32 8.91 14.18 -18.63
C MET A 32 10.11 14.29 -19.59
N VAL A 33 10.85 13.20 -19.80
CA VAL A 33 11.95 13.14 -20.78
C VAL A 33 11.43 13.46 -22.18
N LEU A 34 10.34 12.80 -22.62
CA LEU A 34 9.73 13.05 -23.92
C LEU A 34 9.16 14.47 -24.05
N GLY A 35 8.75 15.08 -22.93
CA GLY A 35 8.29 16.46 -22.84
C GLY A 35 9.41 17.50 -22.75
N GLY A 36 10.69 17.08 -22.80
CA GLY A 36 11.84 17.99 -22.74
C GLY A 36 12.12 18.58 -21.35
N VAL A 37 11.69 17.91 -20.28
CA VAL A 37 12.00 18.33 -18.92
C VAL A 37 13.43 17.93 -18.56
N GLU A 38 14.29 18.92 -18.31
CA GLU A 38 15.71 18.72 -17.97
C GLU A 38 16.02 18.97 -16.47
N SER A 39 15.08 19.57 -15.73
CA SER A 39 15.31 19.95 -14.33
C SER A 39 15.36 18.73 -13.40
N GLU A 40 16.50 18.50 -12.75
CA GLU A 40 16.66 17.45 -11.74
C GLU A 40 15.66 17.60 -10.58
N ALA A 41 15.42 18.83 -10.13
CA ALA A 41 14.43 19.14 -9.09
C ALA A 41 13.00 18.72 -9.50
N ALA A 42 12.67 18.77 -10.80
CA ALA A 42 11.40 18.26 -11.29
C ALA A 42 11.30 16.73 -11.16
N TYR A 43 12.38 16.00 -11.46
CA TYR A 43 12.42 14.54 -11.31
C TYR A 43 12.34 14.11 -9.85
N GLU A 44 13.07 14.78 -8.95
CA GLU A 44 12.99 14.50 -7.52
C GLU A 44 11.59 14.78 -6.94
N SER A 45 10.98 15.91 -7.32
CA SER A 45 9.59 16.21 -6.92
C SER A 45 8.59 15.19 -7.47
N CYS A 46 8.73 14.81 -8.75
CA CYS A 46 7.91 13.76 -9.36
C CYS A 46 8.08 12.42 -8.65
N LYS A 47 9.33 12.05 -8.33
CA LYS A 47 9.66 10.83 -7.61
C LYS A 47 9.01 10.82 -6.23
N GLU A 48 9.16 11.87 -5.44
CA GLU A 48 8.54 11.98 -4.10
C GLU A 48 7.03 11.71 -4.15
N ILE A 49 6.32 12.38 -5.07
CA ILE A 49 4.87 12.20 -5.26
C ILE A 49 4.56 10.77 -5.71
N CYS A 50 5.31 10.23 -6.67
CA CYS A 50 5.07 8.90 -7.21
C CYS A 50 5.36 7.78 -6.21
N ILE A 51 6.38 7.94 -5.36
CA ILE A 51 6.67 7.00 -4.26
C ILE A 51 5.52 7.00 -3.26
N GLU A 52 4.99 8.16 -2.89
CA GLU A 52 3.84 8.25 -2.00
C GLU A 52 2.58 7.62 -2.65
N MET A 53 2.33 7.89 -3.94
CA MET A 53 1.22 7.26 -4.67
C MET A 53 1.35 5.74 -4.72
N GLY A 54 2.54 5.22 -4.99
CA GLY A 54 2.80 3.79 -5.01
C GLY A 54 2.65 3.13 -3.64
N THR A 55 3.06 3.84 -2.58
CA THR A 55 2.90 3.39 -1.19
C THR A 55 1.42 3.24 -0.83
N TYR A 56 0.62 4.27 -1.12
CA TYR A 56 -0.83 4.21 -0.92
C TYR A 56 -1.48 3.12 -1.78
N PHE A 57 -1.14 3.05 -3.07
CA PHE A 57 -1.71 2.08 -4.00
C PHE A 57 -1.49 0.63 -3.56
N GLN A 58 -0.28 0.31 -3.09
CA GLN A 58 0.02 -1.04 -2.61
C GLN A 58 -0.65 -1.33 -1.27
N ALA A 59 -0.74 -0.36 -0.35
CA ALA A 59 -1.46 -0.56 0.90
C ALA A 59 -2.93 -0.88 0.66
N GLN A 60 -3.53 -0.22 -0.33
CA GLN A 60 -4.89 -0.53 -0.78
C GLN A 60 -4.98 -1.91 -1.46
N ASP A 61 -3.97 -2.31 -2.24
CA ASP A 61 -3.91 -3.65 -2.82
C ASP A 61 -3.90 -4.74 -1.73
N ASP A 62 -3.07 -4.58 -0.70
CA ASP A 62 -2.96 -5.50 0.43
C ASP A 62 -4.26 -5.54 1.26
N TYR A 63 -4.92 -4.38 1.45
CA TYR A 63 -6.24 -4.31 2.10
C TYR A 63 -7.29 -5.09 1.30
N LEU A 64 -7.36 -4.85 -0.01
CA LEU A 64 -8.30 -5.48 -0.91
C LEU A 64 -8.04 -7.00 -1.01
N ASP A 65 -6.78 -7.44 -1.02
CA ASP A 65 -6.42 -8.86 -1.03
C ASP A 65 -7.02 -9.60 0.18
N CYS A 66 -7.01 -8.97 1.36
CA CYS A 66 -7.56 -9.59 2.58
C CYS A 66 -9.10 -9.45 2.71
N PHE A 67 -9.63 -8.25 2.45
CA PHE A 67 -11.00 -7.88 2.81
C PHE A 67 -11.95 -7.64 1.65
N GLY A 68 -11.44 -7.47 0.44
CA GLY A 68 -12.30 -7.19 -0.69
C GLY A 68 -13.01 -8.43 -1.22
N ASP A 69 -14.12 -8.19 -1.90
CA ASP A 69 -14.94 -9.24 -2.48
C ASP A 69 -14.22 -9.85 -3.71
N PRO A 70 -13.94 -11.18 -3.72
CA PRO A 70 -13.31 -11.84 -4.86
C PRO A 70 -14.07 -11.64 -6.18
N ALA A 71 -15.40 -11.45 -6.15
CA ALA A 71 -16.20 -11.18 -7.35
C ALA A 71 -15.91 -9.80 -7.95
N VAL A 72 -15.50 -8.84 -7.11
CA VAL A 72 -15.18 -7.47 -7.51
C VAL A 72 -13.70 -7.35 -7.90
N ILE A 73 -12.81 -7.95 -7.12
CA ILE A 73 -11.35 -7.91 -7.33
C ILE A 73 -10.94 -8.82 -8.49
N GLY A 74 -11.68 -9.91 -8.74
CA GLY A 74 -11.39 -10.88 -9.80
C GLY A 74 -10.27 -11.87 -9.45
N LYS A 75 -9.78 -11.85 -8.21
CA LYS A 75 -8.85 -12.84 -7.64
C LYS A 75 -9.25 -13.17 -6.21
N ILE A 76 -8.88 -14.37 -5.77
CA ILE A 76 -8.85 -14.73 -4.35
C ILE A 76 -7.52 -14.19 -3.82
N GLY A 77 -7.56 -13.43 -2.72
CA GLY A 77 -6.34 -12.96 -2.08
C GLY A 77 -5.55 -14.08 -1.42
N THR A 78 -4.23 -13.98 -1.48
CA THR A 78 -3.29 -15.01 -1.03
C THR A 78 -2.20 -14.47 -0.11
N ASP A 79 -2.24 -13.19 0.26
CA ASP A 79 -1.14 -12.54 0.99
C ASP A 79 -0.82 -13.21 2.34
N ILE A 80 -1.86 -13.70 3.03
CA ILE A 80 -1.72 -14.40 4.31
C ILE A 80 -1.07 -15.77 4.08
N GLU A 81 -1.55 -16.54 3.10
CA GLU A 81 -1.04 -17.86 2.74
C GLU A 81 0.41 -17.81 2.25
N ASP A 82 0.74 -16.78 1.48
CA ASP A 82 2.05 -16.55 0.88
C ASP A 82 3.06 -15.92 1.86
N ASN A 83 2.65 -15.71 3.11
CA ASN A 83 3.52 -15.20 4.17
C ASN A 83 4.11 -13.82 3.82
N LYS A 84 3.31 -12.98 3.13
CA LYS A 84 3.79 -11.69 2.62
C LYS A 84 3.92 -10.65 3.72
N CYS A 85 4.93 -9.81 3.56
CA CYS A 85 5.07 -8.56 4.31
C CYS A 85 4.15 -7.51 3.69
N GLY A 86 2.89 -7.52 4.11
CA GLY A 86 1.85 -6.60 3.66
C GLY A 86 1.50 -5.56 4.73
N TRP A 87 0.78 -4.52 4.31
CA TRP A 87 0.41 -3.40 5.16
C TRP A 87 -0.36 -3.84 6.42
N LEU A 88 -1.31 -4.77 6.28
CA LEU A 88 -2.18 -5.23 7.36
C LEU A 88 -1.41 -5.90 8.51
N ILE A 89 -0.42 -6.75 8.19
CA ILE A 89 0.38 -7.40 9.23
C ILE A 89 1.31 -6.40 9.91
N CYS A 90 1.99 -5.54 9.14
CA CYS A 90 2.88 -4.53 9.67
C CYS A 90 2.13 -3.55 10.58
N LYS A 91 0.97 -3.06 10.16
CA LYS A 91 0.14 -2.15 10.96
C LYS A 91 -0.49 -2.85 12.16
N GLY A 92 -1.05 -4.04 11.95
CA GLY A 92 -1.74 -4.78 12.99
C GLY A 92 -0.83 -5.15 14.17
N LEU A 93 0.43 -5.49 13.90
CA LEU A 93 1.41 -5.79 14.94
C LEU A 93 1.70 -4.62 15.88
N GLU A 94 1.35 -3.39 15.56
CA GLU A 94 1.48 -2.26 16.49
C GLU A 94 0.40 -2.30 17.60
N LYS A 95 -0.72 -2.99 17.36
CA LYS A 95 -1.91 -2.99 18.23
C LYS A 95 -2.20 -4.34 18.89
N MET A 96 -1.61 -5.42 18.37
CA MET A 96 -1.88 -6.78 18.84
C MET A 96 -1.36 -7.03 20.26
N THR A 97 -2.17 -7.74 21.05
CA THR A 97 -1.75 -8.34 22.33
C THR A 97 -0.81 -9.53 22.09
N GLU A 98 -0.13 -10.00 23.14
CA GLU A 98 0.73 -11.19 23.05
C GLU A 98 -0.02 -12.45 22.60
N ASP A 99 -1.26 -12.65 23.05
CA ASP A 99 -2.06 -13.79 22.61
C ASP A 99 -2.45 -13.69 21.13
N GLN A 100 -2.81 -12.50 20.66
CA GLN A 100 -3.06 -12.27 19.23
C GLN A 100 -1.79 -12.47 18.39
N ARG A 101 -0.62 -12.03 18.87
CA ARG A 101 0.68 -12.27 18.22
C ARG A 101 0.99 -13.76 18.10
N ARG A 102 0.67 -14.57 19.13
CA ARG A 102 0.82 -16.03 19.06
C ARG A 102 -0.10 -16.64 18.00
N VAL A 103 -1.35 -16.20 17.92
CA VAL A 103 -2.26 -16.62 16.84
C VAL A 103 -1.67 -16.30 15.47
N ILE A 104 -1.10 -15.10 15.28
CA ILE A 104 -0.40 -14.77 14.04
C ILE A 104 0.78 -15.72 13.78
N GLN A 105 1.66 -15.93 14.76
CA GLN A 105 2.86 -16.77 14.62
C GLN A 105 2.55 -18.22 14.25
N ASP A 106 1.44 -18.73 14.75
CA ASP A 106 1.01 -20.11 14.57
C ASP A 106 0.23 -20.33 13.26
N ASN A 107 -0.37 -19.28 12.68
CA ASN A 107 -1.31 -19.43 11.56
C ASN A 107 -0.90 -18.70 10.26
N TYR A 108 -0.08 -17.65 10.33
CA TYR A 108 0.31 -16.86 9.15
C TYR A 108 1.26 -17.66 8.23
N GLY A 109 1.11 -17.53 6.91
CA GLY A 109 1.89 -18.30 5.92
C GLY A 109 1.46 -19.75 5.74
N LYS A 110 0.27 -20.13 6.24
CA LYS A 110 -0.31 -21.46 6.06
C LYS A 110 -1.43 -21.40 5.03
N LYS A 111 -1.46 -22.39 4.12
CA LYS A 111 -2.50 -22.52 3.09
C LYS A 111 -3.81 -23.12 3.60
N ASP A 112 -3.87 -23.49 4.87
CA ASP A 112 -5.07 -24.02 5.52
C ASP A 112 -6.10 -22.89 5.70
N PRO A 113 -7.31 -23.00 5.12
CA PRO A 113 -8.36 -21.99 5.25
C PRO A 113 -8.73 -21.66 6.71
N GLU A 114 -8.64 -22.60 7.64
CA GLU A 114 -8.91 -22.33 9.06
C GLU A 114 -7.84 -21.43 9.68
N CYS A 115 -6.58 -21.61 9.28
CA CYS A 115 -5.48 -20.73 9.68
C CYS A 115 -5.71 -19.32 9.15
N VAL A 116 -6.06 -19.17 7.86
CA VAL A 116 -6.39 -17.88 7.24
C VAL A 116 -7.57 -17.20 7.96
N ALA A 117 -8.62 -17.96 8.29
CA ALA A 117 -9.78 -17.43 9.00
C ALA A 117 -9.42 -16.88 10.39
N LYS A 118 -8.53 -17.57 11.14
CA LYS A 118 -8.03 -17.07 12.43
C LYS A 118 -7.28 -15.76 12.29
N ILE A 119 -6.42 -15.62 11.27
CA ILE A 119 -5.70 -14.37 10.99
C ILE A 119 -6.69 -13.24 10.67
N LYS A 120 -7.64 -13.48 9.77
CA LYS A 120 -8.67 -12.49 9.42
C LYS A 120 -9.52 -12.10 10.62
N GLN A 121 -9.79 -13.02 11.55
CA GLN A 121 -10.49 -12.71 12.79
C GLN A 121 -9.67 -11.78 13.68
N VAL A 122 -8.38 -12.05 13.87
CA VAL A 122 -7.49 -11.14 14.64
C VAL A 122 -7.49 -9.74 14.03
N TYR A 123 -7.42 -9.63 12.69
CA TYR A 123 -7.48 -8.33 12.00
C TYR A 123 -8.79 -7.58 12.24
N ARG A 124 -9.93 -8.29 12.32
CA ARG A 124 -11.21 -7.69 12.70
C ARG A 124 -11.24 -7.27 14.17
N ASP A 125 -10.72 -8.10 15.07
CA ASP A 125 -10.72 -7.84 16.52
C ASP A 125 -9.92 -6.58 16.87
N ILE A 126 -8.84 -6.29 16.13
CA ILE A 126 -8.05 -5.07 16.30
C ILE A 126 -8.52 -3.89 15.42
N ASP A 127 -9.59 -4.09 14.64
CA ASP A 127 -10.18 -3.10 13.73
C ASP A 127 -9.15 -2.47 12.76
N VAL A 128 -8.35 -3.31 12.09
CA VAL A 128 -7.33 -2.84 11.13
C VAL A 128 -7.95 -2.19 9.88
N GLU A 129 -9.22 -2.51 9.58
CA GLU A 129 -9.97 -1.89 8.50
C GLU A 129 -10.20 -0.39 8.75
N LYS A 130 -10.47 -0.01 10.00
CA LYS A 130 -10.56 1.39 10.40
C LYS A 130 -9.21 2.09 10.23
N ASP A 131 -8.11 1.46 10.67
CA ASP A 131 -6.77 2.03 10.50
C ASP A 131 -6.46 2.28 9.02
N PHE A 132 -6.84 1.35 8.13
CA PHE A 132 -6.64 1.51 6.69
C PHE A 132 -7.47 2.67 6.12
N LYS A 133 -8.74 2.80 6.52
CA LYS A 133 -9.62 3.90 6.07
C LYS A 133 -9.10 5.25 6.54
N GLU A 134 -8.54 5.34 7.75
CA GLU A 134 -7.88 6.55 8.24
C GLU A 134 -6.64 6.86 7.40
N TYR A 135 -5.75 5.88 7.24
CA TYR A 135 -4.55 5.98 6.39
C TYR A 135 -4.88 6.41 4.95
N GLU A 136 -5.90 5.83 4.32
CA GLU A 136 -6.33 6.17 2.96
C GLU A 136 -6.72 7.66 2.84
N ASN A 137 -7.45 8.19 3.81
CA ASN A 137 -7.85 9.61 3.79
C ASN A 137 -6.65 10.53 4.07
N GLU A 138 -5.73 10.12 4.94
CA GLU A 138 -4.49 10.87 5.24
C GLU A 138 -3.55 10.88 4.04
N SER A 139 -3.31 9.74 3.40
CA SER A 139 -2.51 9.63 2.17
C SER A 139 -3.08 10.49 1.05
N TYR A 140 -4.42 10.50 0.86
CA TYR A 140 -5.04 11.38 -0.13
C TYR A 140 -4.77 12.87 0.16
N LYS A 141 -4.94 13.30 1.41
CA LYS A 141 -4.66 14.70 1.81
C LYS A 141 -3.19 15.05 1.63
N LYS A 142 -2.28 14.16 2.03
CA LYS A 142 -0.84 14.33 1.86
C LYS A 142 -0.47 14.47 0.39
N LEU A 143 -0.99 13.58 -0.46
CA LEU A 143 -0.76 13.61 -1.90
C LEU A 143 -1.30 14.91 -2.53
N GLN A 144 -2.49 15.36 -2.15
CA GLN A 144 -3.02 16.65 -2.60
C GLN A 144 -2.06 17.79 -2.22
N GLY A 145 -1.58 17.80 -0.97
CA GLY A 145 -0.63 18.81 -0.50
C GLY A 145 0.68 18.82 -1.29
N LEU A 146 1.27 17.65 -1.55
CA LEU A 146 2.50 17.55 -2.36
C LEU A 146 2.28 18.01 -3.80
N ILE A 147 1.14 17.65 -4.40
CA ILE A 147 0.76 18.05 -5.77
C ILE A 147 0.56 19.56 -5.88
N ASP A 148 -0.05 20.18 -4.87
CA ASP A 148 -0.32 21.63 -4.83
C ASP A 148 0.96 22.46 -4.60
N GLN A 149 1.97 21.88 -3.93
CA GLN A 149 3.24 22.56 -3.63
C GLN A 149 4.24 22.56 -4.78
N GLN A 150 4.22 21.54 -5.65
CA GLN A 150 5.13 21.48 -6.79
C GLN A 150 4.66 22.34 -7.97
N THR A 151 5.61 22.86 -8.75
CA THR A 151 5.32 23.74 -9.91
C THR A 151 5.89 23.23 -11.23
N PHE A 152 6.57 22.08 -11.22
CA PHE A 152 7.31 21.57 -12.38
C PHE A 152 6.44 20.86 -13.40
N VAL A 153 5.49 20.05 -12.92
CA VAL A 153 4.59 19.25 -13.77
C VAL A 153 3.16 19.73 -13.51
N PRO A 154 2.31 19.87 -14.55
CA PRO A 154 0.92 20.29 -14.34
C PRO A 154 0.21 19.38 -13.32
N ALA A 155 -0.31 19.96 -12.25
CA ALA A 155 -0.99 19.22 -11.17
C ALA A 155 -2.09 18.28 -11.68
N GLY A 156 -2.75 18.65 -12.79
CA GLY A 156 -3.75 17.82 -13.47
C GLY A 156 -3.25 16.44 -13.92
N VAL A 157 -1.94 16.27 -14.16
CA VAL A 157 -1.34 14.96 -14.48
C VAL A 157 -1.41 14.05 -13.26
N TYR A 158 -0.87 14.50 -12.12
CA TYR A 158 -0.92 13.75 -10.86
C TYR A 158 -2.35 13.52 -10.39
N MET A 159 -3.20 14.55 -10.46
CA MET A 159 -4.60 14.43 -10.03
C MET A 159 -5.40 13.41 -10.85
N LYS A 160 -5.11 13.23 -12.13
CA LYS A 160 -5.73 12.17 -12.95
C LYS A 160 -5.33 10.79 -12.46
N LEU A 161 -4.07 10.59 -12.05
CA LEU A 161 -3.60 9.31 -11.50
C LEU A 161 -4.19 9.07 -10.11
N LEU A 162 -4.14 10.08 -9.24
CA LEU A 162 -4.66 9.99 -7.88
C LEU A 162 -6.15 9.63 -7.89
N LYS A 163 -6.95 10.25 -8.76
CA LYS A 163 -8.39 9.92 -8.91
C LYS A 163 -8.66 8.50 -9.39
N LYS A 164 -7.73 7.88 -10.13
CA LYS A 164 -7.88 6.49 -10.57
C LYS A 164 -7.61 5.49 -9.46
N ILE A 165 -6.73 5.83 -8.52
CA ILE A 165 -6.34 4.92 -7.44
C ILE A 165 -7.10 5.19 -6.13
N TYR A 166 -7.59 6.40 -5.92
CA TYR A 166 -8.29 6.75 -4.69
C TYR A 166 -9.60 5.95 -4.56
N LYS A 167 -9.75 5.22 -3.44
CA LYS A 167 -10.91 4.36 -3.16
C LYS A 167 -11.26 3.42 -4.31
N ARG A 168 -10.26 2.91 -5.03
CA ARG A 168 -10.50 1.96 -6.11
C ARG A 168 -11.13 0.71 -5.54
N GLN A 169 -12.08 0.15 -6.28
CA GLN A 169 -12.63 -1.17 -6.00
C GLN A 169 -12.01 -2.24 -6.91
N LYS A 170 -11.10 -1.84 -7.81
CA LYS A 170 -10.38 -2.67 -8.78
C LYS A 170 -9.02 -2.05 -9.08
#